data_AF-A0A924KEC3-F1
#
_entry.id   AF-A0A924KEC3-F1
#
_cell.length_a   1.000
_cell.length_b   1.000
_cell.length_c   1.000
_cell.angle_alpha   90.00
_cell.angle_beta   90.00
_cell.angle_gamma   90.00
#
_symmetry.space_group_name_H-M   'P 1'
#
loop_
_entity.id
_entity.type
_entity.pdbx_description
1 polymer ?
#
loop_
_entity_poly.entity_id
_entity_poly.type
_entity_poly.pdbx_seq_one_letter_code
_entity_poly.pdbx_strand_id
1 'polypeptide(L)'
;MMKIIITLVFSILLFTGCKKDEPALKEDLYPDQPLSTPSSATITTFHQTVSFYQMFVYRFDPITSKWTARIGGHFSTIPASDPTALGFTNPYVADSGVPLFDMVRLYTTETATTNIKTVKINADKVLQFFPDYAGAKTGIVKVVDQDVVLTRLNLTTFKIGISGSGTYDENTKIIDLDVKFNEAAVGGTFQAFKYKMSPTALILN
;
A
#
# COMPACT_ATOMS: atom_id res chain seq x y z
N MET A 1 23.53 3.36 73.88
CA MET A 1 22.33 4.23 73.82
C MET A 1 22.69 5.46 73.01
N MET A 2 21.74 5.94 72.20
CA MET A 2 21.72 7.20 71.42
C MET A 2 22.42 7.19 70.05
N LYS A 3 21.59 6.97 69.01
CA LYS A 3 21.85 7.30 67.60
C LYS A 3 21.43 8.75 67.36
N ILE A 4 22.30 9.57 66.76
CA ILE A 4 21.96 10.89 66.21
C ILE A 4 22.44 10.96 64.75
N ILE A 5 21.45 10.87 63.87
CA ILE A 5 21.18 11.53 62.57
C ILE A 5 22.30 12.43 62.00
N ILE A 6 22.63 12.28 60.70
CA ILE A 6 22.68 13.36 59.69
C ILE A 6 22.60 12.76 58.28
N THR A 7 21.71 13.38 57.51
CA THR A 7 21.24 13.18 56.14
C THR A 7 22.34 13.32 55.08
N LEU A 8 22.35 12.44 54.08
CA LEU A 8 22.82 12.80 52.74
C LEU A 8 21.84 12.28 51.68
N VAL A 9 21.19 13.25 51.04
CA VAL A 9 20.36 13.10 49.85
C VAL A 9 21.27 12.73 48.68
N PHE A 10 21.01 11.61 48.01
CA PHE A 10 21.39 11.46 46.61
C PHE A 10 20.28 10.75 45.87
N SER A 11 19.58 11.55 45.07
CA SER A 11 18.52 11.17 44.15
C SER A 11 19.01 10.09 43.18
N ILE A 12 18.46 8.88 43.27
CA ILE A 12 18.52 7.90 42.18
C ILE A 12 17.18 8.00 41.44
N LEU A 13 17.10 9.02 40.59
CA LEU A 13 16.30 8.99 39.38
C LEU A 13 17.14 8.25 38.34
N LEU A 14 16.95 6.95 38.19
CA LEU A 14 17.46 6.22 37.05
C LEU A 14 16.29 5.57 36.31
N PHE A 15 15.80 6.34 35.33
CA PHE A 15 15.30 5.88 34.05
C PHE A 15 14.55 4.54 34.08
N THR A 16 13.30 4.57 34.55
CA THR A 16 12.27 3.78 33.88
C THR A 16 12.21 4.30 32.45
N GLY A 17 12.96 3.67 31.56
CA GLY A 17 12.80 3.87 30.13
C GLY A 17 11.33 3.68 29.82
N CYS A 18 10.65 4.76 29.42
CA CYS A 18 9.34 4.70 28.80
C CYS A 18 9.47 3.86 27.52
N LYS A 19 9.39 2.53 27.65
CA LYS A 19 8.79 1.72 26.60
C LYS A 19 7.34 2.15 26.57
N LYS A 20 7.06 3.18 25.78
CA LYS A 20 5.68 3.55 25.43
C LYS A 20 5.02 2.29 24.92
N ASP A 21 3.93 1.92 25.60
CA ASP A 21 3.27 0.63 25.56
C ASP A 21 3.11 0.10 24.13
N GLU A 22 3.84 -0.96 23.81
CA GLU A 22 3.54 -1.82 22.68
C GLU A 22 2.21 -2.53 23.00
N PRO A 23 1.13 -2.33 22.23
CA PRO A 23 -0.17 -2.93 22.53
C PRO A 23 -0.11 -4.45 22.47
N ALA A 24 -0.86 -5.10 23.36
CA ALA A 24 -0.82 -6.55 23.57
C ALA A 24 -1.34 -7.40 22.39
N LEU A 25 -2.05 -6.79 21.41
CA LEU A 25 -2.66 -7.48 20.26
C LEU A 25 -2.50 -6.67 18.97
N LYS A 26 -2.20 -7.35 17.85
CA LYS A 26 -2.03 -6.74 16.52
C LYS A 26 -3.32 -6.18 15.92
N GLU A 27 -4.49 -6.70 16.27
CA GLU A 27 -5.76 -6.16 15.78
C GLU A 27 -6.12 -4.81 16.45
N ASP A 28 -5.64 -4.54 17.67
CA ASP A 28 -5.83 -3.28 18.39
C ASP A 28 -4.81 -2.19 17.99
N LEU A 29 -3.83 -2.52 17.14
CA LEU A 29 -2.71 -1.66 16.75
C LEU A 29 -3.04 -0.70 15.59
N TYR A 30 -4.08 -0.95 14.78
CA TYR A 30 -4.31 -0.22 13.52
C TYR A 30 -5.78 0.24 13.34
N PRO A 31 -6.14 1.44 13.83
CA PRO A 31 -7.48 1.99 13.64
C PRO A 31 -7.81 2.28 12.17
N ASP A 32 -9.04 2.72 11.92
CA ASP A 32 -9.53 3.06 10.57
C ASP A 32 -8.71 4.19 9.90
N GLN A 33 -8.03 5.01 10.70
CA GLN A 33 -7.09 6.02 10.26
C GLN A 33 -5.74 5.79 10.93
N PRO A 34 -4.60 6.08 10.29
CA PRO A 34 -3.27 5.79 10.84
C PRO A 34 -3.03 6.51 12.17
N LEU A 35 -2.62 5.76 13.20
CA LEU A 35 -2.15 6.33 14.46
C LEU A 35 -0.79 6.95 14.20
N SER A 36 -0.72 8.27 14.31
CA SER A 36 0.43 9.09 13.90
C SER A 36 0.64 9.11 12.38
N THR A 37 1.05 10.27 11.88
CA THR A 37 1.51 10.42 10.50
C THR A 37 2.50 9.30 10.23
N PRO A 38 2.33 8.48 9.16
CA PRO A 38 3.44 7.64 8.72
C PRO A 38 4.66 8.53 8.63
N SER A 39 5.84 7.96 8.91
CA SER A 39 7.05 8.75 8.78
C SER A 39 7.01 9.41 7.40
N SER A 40 7.32 10.69 7.28
CA SER A 40 7.46 11.33 5.96
C SER A 40 8.47 10.55 5.08
N ALA A 41 9.27 9.66 5.69
CA ALA A 41 10.13 8.69 5.03
C ALA A 41 9.37 7.53 4.35
N THR A 42 8.17 7.10 4.78
CA THR A 42 7.47 5.96 4.14
C THR A 42 7.07 6.30 2.70
N ILE A 43 6.37 7.42 2.49
CA ILE A 43 5.95 7.85 1.14
C ILE A 43 7.16 8.11 0.27
N THR A 44 8.19 8.78 0.79
CA THR A 44 9.42 9.05 0.04
C THR A 44 10.28 7.80 -0.20
N THR A 45 10.06 6.70 0.52
CA THR A 45 10.70 5.40 0.26
C THR A 45 10.08 4.71 -0.96
N PHE A 46 8.76 4.76 -1.10
CA PHE A 46 8.04 4.03 -2.14
C PHE A 46 7.66 4.88 -3.35
N HIS A 47 7.71 6.21 -3.23
CA HIS A 47 7.40 7.17 -4.30
C HIS A 47 8.52 8.18 -4.52
N GLN A 48 8.70 8.58 -5.79
CA GLN A 48 9.57 9.69 -6.18
C GLN A 48 8.79 10.68 -7.02
N THR A 49 8.95 11.97 -6.71
CA THR A 49 8.30 13.07 -7.44
C THR A 49 9.01 13.38 -8.75
N VAL A 50 9.06 12.39 -9.66
CA VAL A 50 9.58 12.53 -11.01
C VAL A 50 8.55 12.05 -12.03
N SER A 51 8.58 12.64 -13.22
CA SER A 51 7.62 12.30 -14.27
C SER A 51 7.69 10.82 -14.65
N PHE A 52 6.52 10.19 -14.76
CA PHE A 52 6.36 8.77 -15.08
C PHE A 52 7.10 7.82 -14.13
N TYR A 53 7.35 8.24 -12.88
CA TYR A 53 7.83 7.31 -11.86
C TYR A 53 6.90 6.11 -11.75
N GLN A 54 7.45 4.91 -11.86
CA GLN A 54 6.71 3.67 -11.79
C GLN A 54 7.37 2.73 -10.80
N MET A 55 6.56 2.24 -9.86
CA MET A 55 6.99 1.17 -8.97
C MET A 55 7.18 -0.12 -9.78
N PHE A 56 8.04 -1.00 -9.29
CA PHE A 56 8.11 -2.37 -9.78
C PHE A 56 7.04 -3.17 -9.07
N VAL A 57 6.03 -3.62 -9.81
CA VAL A 57 4.90 -4.39 -9.29
C VAL A 57 4.94 -5.79 -9.90
N TYR A 58 4.78 -6.80 -9.07
CA TYR A 58 4.75 -8.21 -9.45
C TYR A 58 3.51 -8.85 -8.84
N ARG A 59 2.83 -9.71 -9.59
CA ARG A 59 1.71 -10.52 -9.07
C ARG A 59 2.22 -11.94 -8.86
N PHE A 60 1.75 -12.62 -7.83
CA PHE A 60 1.99 -14.05 -7.67
C PHE A 60 0.99 -14.82 -8.53
N ASP A 61 1.48 -15.75 -9.35
CA ASP A 61 0.65 -16.71 -10.06
C ASP A 61 0.51 -18.00 -9.23
N PRO A 62 -0.68 -18.29 -8.68
CA PRO A 62 -0.88 -19.47 -7.86
C PRO A 62 -0.81 -20.78 -8.66
N ILE A 63 -1.02 -20.74 -9.99
CA ILE A 63 -1.00 -21.94 -10.83
C ILE A 63 0.44 -22.42 -11.01
N THR A 64 1.33 -21.51 -11.38
CA THR A 64 2.76 -21.83 -11.58
C THR A 64 3.58 -21.72 -10.30
N SER A 65 2.99 -21.19 -9.22
CA SER A 65 3.66 -20.90 -7.94
C SER A 65 4.88 -20.00 -8.09
N LYS A 66 4.81 -19.01 -8.99
CA LYS A 66 5.90 -18.08 -9.31
C LYS A 66 5.43 -16.65 -9.34
N TRP A 67 6.35 -15.72 -9.13
CA TRP A 67 6.08 -14.32 -9.41
C TRP A 67 6.05 -14.07 -10.92
N THR A 68 5.08 -13.29 -11.38
CA THR A 68 5.04 -12.86 -12.78
C THR A 68 6.23 -11.96 -13.10
N ALA A 69 6.50 -11.77 -14.39
CA ALA A 69 7.30 -10.63 -14.82
C ALA A 69 6.70 -9.31 -14.29
N ARG A 70 7.53 -8.26 -14.26
CA ARG A 70 7.12 -6.92 -13.84
C ARG A 70 5.88 -6.47 -14.63
N ILE A 71 4.86 -6.01 -13.91
CA ILE A 71 3.75 -5.27 -14.48
C ILE A 71 4.20 -3.80 -14.61
N GLY A 72 4.41 -3.35 -15.85
CA GLY A 72 4.89 -1.99 -16.14
C GLY A 72 3.77 -0.97 -16.24
N GLY A 73 4.08 0.32 -16.07
CA GLY A 73 3.11 1.42 -16.22
C GLY A 73 2.31 1.76 -14.95
N HIS A 74 2.66 1.16 -13.80
CA HIS A 74 2.10 1.51 -12.49
C HIS A 74 2.67 2.84 -12.00
N PHE A 75 2.14 3.94 -12.53
CA PHE A 75 2.53 5.27 -12.10
C PHE A 75 1.89 5.59 -10.75
N SER A 76 2.70 5.57 -9.68
CA SER A 76 2.23 5.97 -8.36
C SER A 76 2.13 7.50 -8.29
N THR A 77 1.11 8.00 -7.61
CA THR A 77 0.91 9.43 -7.34
C THR A 77 0.63 9.66 -5.86
N ILE A 78 0.79 10.89 -5.40
CA ILE A 78 0.41 11.29 -4.04
C ILE A 78 -0.93 12.02 -4.15
N PRO A 79 -2.02 11.51 -3.53
CA PRO A 79 -3.31 12.18 -3.56
C PRO A 79 -3.22 13.53 -2.82
N ALA A 80 -3.76 14.59 -3.43
CA ALA A 80 -3.76 15.92 -2.84
C ALA A 80 -4.58 16.00 -1.53
N SER A 81 -5.60 15.15 -1.39
CA SER A 81 -6.45 15.05 -0.21
C SER A 81 -5.81 14.27 0.95
N ASP A 82 -4.81 13.43 0.67
CA ASP A 82 -4.14 12.63 1.67
C ASP A 82 -2.67 12.33 1.26
N PRO A 83 -1.71 13.16 1.69
CA PRO A 83 -0.31 12.98 1.33
C PRO A 83 0.33 11.76 2.01
N THR A 84 -0.40 11.03 2.84
CA THR A 84 0.06 9.84 3.56
C THR A 84 -0.31 8.53 2.85
N ALA A 85 -0.93 8.63 1.68
CA ALA A 85 -1.30 7.49 0.85
C ALA A 85 -0.62 7.55 -0.52
N LEU A 86 -0.65 6.42 -1.24
CA LEU A 86 -0.30 6.36 -2.65
C LEU A 86 -1.55 6.07 -3.49
N GLY A 87 -1.72 6.86 -4.53
CA GLY A 87 -2.60 6.59 -5.66
C GLY A 87 -1.87 5.92 -6.80
N PHE A 88 -2.64 5.50 -7.81
CA PHE A 88 -2.12 5.11 -9.10
C PHE A 88 -2.97 5.74 -10.21
N THR A 89 -2.39 6.75 -10.86
CA THR A 89 -3.04 7.52 -11.92
C THR A 89 -2.03 7.90 -12.99
N ASN A 90 -2.50 8.31 -14.16
CA ASN A 90 -1.62 8.84 -15.21
C ASN A 90 -1.84 10.36 -15.36
N PRO A 91 -1.12 11.19 -14.56
CA PRO A 91 -1.33 12.64 -14.59
C PRO A 91 -0.72 13.32 -15.83
N TYR A 92 0.10 12.63 -16.60
CA TYR A 92 0.88 13.21 -17.70
C TYR A 92 0.23 13.03 -19.08
N VAL A 93 -0.71 12.08 -19.20
CA VAL A 93 -1.43 11.83 -20.45
C VAL A 93 -2.91 11.92 -20.17
N ALA A 94 -3.51 13.02 -20.62
CA ALA A 94 -4.95 13.20 -20.57
C ALA A 94 -5.66 11.99 -21.18
N ASP A 95 -6.76 11.61 -20.56
CA ASP A 95 -7.59 10.47 -20.95
C ASP A 95 -6.91 9.08 -20.91
N SER A 96 -5.75 8.95 -20.28
CA SER A 96 -5.11 7.66 -20.02
C SER A 96 -5.33 7.18 -18.59
N GLY A 97 -5.11 5.89 -18.36
CA GLY A 97 -4.99 5.32 -17.02
C GLY A 97 -3.67 4.60 -16.80
N VAL A 98 -3.69 3.71 -15.80
CA VAL A 98 -2.62 2.82 -15.38
C VAL A 98 -3.12 1.36 -15.37
N PRO A 99 -2.24 0.35 -15.37
CA PRO A 99 -2.64 -1.04 -15.30
C PRO A 99 -2.85 -1.53 -13.85
N LEU A 100 -3.30 -0.67 -12.93
CA LEU A 100 -3.49 -0.92 -11.49
C LEU A 100 -3.71 -2.40 -11.18
N PHE A 101 -2.83 -3.01 -10.38
CA PHE A 101 -2.84 -4.45 -10.04
C PHE A 101 -3.10 -5.43 -11.21
N ASP A 102 -2.55 -5.16 -12.39
CA ASP A 102 -2.73 -5.94 -13.63
C ASP A 102 -4.19 -6.07 -14.10
N MET A 103 -5.10 -5.20 -13.61
CA MET A 103 -6.52 -5.25 -13.91
C MET A 103 -6.82 -5.18 -15.42
N VAL A 104 -5.99 -4.49 -16.21
CA VAL A 104 -6.14 -4.45 -17.67
C VAL A 104 -5.98 -5.81 -18.34
N ARG A 105 -5.18 -6.71 -17.75
CA ARG A 105 -5.04 -8.09 -18.23
C ARG A 105 -6.07 -9.01 -17.61
N LEU A 106 -6.29 -8.90 -16.30
CA LEU A 106 -7.26 -9.72 -15.57
C LEU A 106 -8.67 -9.60 -16.18
N TYR A 107 -9.07 -8.38 -16.54
CA TYR A 107 -10.40 -8.10 -17.09
C TYR A 107 -10.42 -7.95 -18.60
N THR A 108 -9.41 -8.47 -19.32
CA THR A 108 -9.33 -8.29 -20.78
C THR A 108 -10.50 -8.89 -21.54
N THR A 109 -11.15 -9.93 -20.99
CA THR A 109 -12.36 -10.53 -21.58
C THR A 109 -13.54 -9.55 -21.53
N GLU A 110 -13.63 -8.75 -20.47
CA GLU A 110 -14.68 -7.74 -20.28
C GLU A 110 -14.39 -6.44 -21.05
N THR A 111 -13.13 -6.02 -21.05
CA THR A 111 -12.72 -4.77 -21.72
C THR A 111 -12.51 -4.94 -23.22
N ALA A 112 -12.29 -6.17 -23.69
CA ALA A 112 -11.84 -6.55 -25.04
C ALA A 112 -10.48 -5.95 -25.45
N THR A 113 -9.72 -5.39 -24.51
CA THR A 113 -8.41 -4.78 -24.76
C THR A 113 -7.59 -4.62 -23.49
N THR A 114 -6.27 -4.70 -23.61
CA THR A 114 -5.32 -4.39 -22.53
C THR A 114 -4.75 -2.96 -22.62
N ASN A 115 -5.26 -2.13 -23.55
CA ASN A 115 -4.76 -0.77 -23.76
C ASN A 115 -5.17 0.16 -22.59
N ILE A 116 -4.20 0.63 -21.81
CA ILE A 116 -4.43 1.50 -20.64
C ILE A 116 -5.15 2.82 -20.97
N LYS A 117 -5.04 3.32 -22.21
CA LYS A 117 -5.79 4.51 -22.65
C LYS A 117 -7.26 4.21 -22.80
N THR A 118 -7.60 3.03 -23.30
CA THR A 118 -8.99 2.59 -23.44
C THR A 118 -9.58 2.21 -22.09
N VAL A 119 -8.88 1.39 -21.29
CA VAL A 119 -9.41 0.89 -20.01
C VAL A 119 -9.50 2.01 -18.96
N LYS A 120 -8.57 2.98 -19.00
CA LYS A 120 -8.62 4.26 -18.29
C LYS A 120 -8.78 4.17 -16.76
N ILE A 121 -8.08 3.24 -16.13
CA ILE A 121 -8.08 3.14 -14.66
C ILE A 121 -7.26 4.28 -14.06
N ASN A 122 -7.88 5.08 -13.19
CA ASN A 122 -7.23 6.07 -12.35
C ASN A 122 -7.84 5.97 -10.94
N ALA A 123 -7.00 5.66 -9.94
CA ALA A 123 -7.41 5.56 -8.56
C ALA A 123 -6.52 6.46 -7.70
N ASP A 124 -7.07 7.58 -7.23
CA ASP A 124 -6.30 8.63 -6.57
C ASP A 124 -5.71 8.21 -5.23
N LYS A 125 -6.39 7.33 -4.49
CA LYS A 125 -5.97 6.90 -3.15
C LYS A 125 -6.15 5.39 -3.04
N VAL A 126 -5.05 4.63 -3.05
CA VAL A 126 -5.08 3.16 -3.08
C VAL A 126 -4.37 2.54 -1.89
N LEU A 127 -3.12 2.92 -1.61
CA LEU A 127 -2.34 2.34 -0.52
C LEU A 127 -2.22 3.33 0.62
N GLN A 128 -2.70 2.96 1.80
CA GLN A 128 -2.57 3.76 3.01
C GLN A 128 -1.65 3.04 4.01
N PHE A 129 -0.70 3.78 4.58
CA PHE A 129 0.38 3.23 5.41
C PHE A 129 0.12 3.47 6.89
N PHE A 130 0.31 2.42 7.69
CA PHE A 130 0.10 2.40 9.12
C PHE A 130 1.36 1.87 9.80
N PRO A 131 2.23 2.74 10.35
CA PRO A 131 3.45 2.29 11.02
C PRO A 131 3.11 1.49 12.28
N ASP A 132 3.95 0.51 12.62
CA ASP A 132 3.76 -0.33 13.83
C ASP A 132 3.76 0.52 15.12
N TYR A 133 4.54 1.60 15.13
CA TYR A 133 4.55 2.64 16.15
C TYR A 133 5.13 3.93 15.54
N ALA A 134 5.00 5.07 16.25
CA ALA A 134 5.51 6.35 15.78
C ALA A 134 7.02 6.28 15.46
N GLY A 135 7.39 6.54 14.19
CA GLY A 135 8.76 6.48 13.70
C GLY A 135 9.27 5.08 13.31
N ALA A 136 8.43 4.04 13.37
CA ALA A 136 8.76 2.72 12.84
C ALA A 136 8.99 2.78 11.32
N LYS A 137 9.92 1.94 10.85
CA LYS A 137 10.22 1.74 9.42
C LYS A 137 9.43 0.58 8.81
N THR A 138 8.67 -0.12 9.62
CA THR A 138 7.82 -1.25 9.27
C THR A 138 6.40 -0.94 9.66
N GLY A 139 5.46 -1.60 8.99
CA GLY A 139 4.05 -1.42 9.31
C GLY A 139 3.13 -2.21 8.41
N ILE A 140 1.84 -1.93 8.56
CA ILE A 140 0.79 -2.43 7.69
C ILE A 140 0.54 -1.42 6.58
N VAL A 141 0.28 -1.95 5.38
CA VAL A 141 -0.34 -1.19 4.30
C VAL A 141 -1.74 -1.75 4.07
N LYS A 142 -2.74 -0.88 3.98
CA LYS A 142 -4.12 -1.24 3.60
C LYS A 142 -4.38 -0.76 2.18
N VAL A 143 -5.06 -1.59 1.40
CA VAL A 143 -5.73 -1.14 0.17
C VAL A 143 -7.01 -0.45 0.60
N VAL A 144 -7.19 0.79 0.20
CA VAL A 144 -8.41 1.54 0.48
C VAL A 144 -9.56 0.92 -0.28
N ASP A 145 -10.55 0.44 0.47
CA ASP A 145 -11.78 -0.14 -0.07
C ASP A 145 -12.49 0.86 -0.99
N GLN A 146 -12.61 0.50 -2.27
CA GLN A 146 -13.23 1.36 -3.28
C GLN A 146 -13.62 0.59 -4.52
N ASP A 147 -14.53 1.16 -5.32
CA ASP A 147 -14.80 0.69 -6.67
C ASP A 147 -13.87 1.36 -7.67
N VAL A 148 -13.14 0.54 -8.44
CA VAL A 148 -12.34 1.00 -9.58
C VAL A 148 -13.17 0.89 -10.84
N VAL A 149 -13.25 2.00 -11.60
CA VAL A 149 -13.97 2.04 -12.88
C VAL A 149 -13.05 1.57 -14.01
N LEU A 150 -13.55 0.63 -14.81
CA LEU A 150 -12.90 0.15 -16.04
C LEU A 150 -13.80 0.48 -17.24
N THR A 151 -13.17 0.86 -18.33
CA THR A 151 -13.86 1.18 -19.58
C THR A 151 -13.68 0.08 -20.61
N ARG A 152 -14.77 -0.36 -21.23
CA ARG A 152 -14.79 -1.34 -22.32
C ARG A 152 -14.44 -0.67 -23.64
N LEU A 153 -14.08 -1.47 -24.64
CA LEU A 153 -13.81 -0.97 -26.00
C LEU A 153 -15.01 -0.22 -26.61
N ASN A 154 -16.25 -0.59 -26.25
CA ASN A 154 -17.48 0.10 -26.67
C ASN A 154 -17.80 1.37 -25.84
N LEU A 155 -16.87 1.84 -25.00
CA LEU A 155 -16.96 3.02 -24.14
C LEU A 155 -17.94 2.91 -22.96
N THR A 156 -18.64 1.79 -22.80
CA THR A 156 -19.37 1.53 -21.55
C THR A 156 -18.40 1.20 -20.42
N THR A 157 -18.84 1.39 -19.18
CA THR A 157 -18.00 1.14 -18.01
C THR A 157 -18.56 0.02 -17.12
N PHE A 158 -17.70 -0.52 -16.28
CA PHE A 158 -18.06 -1.38 -15.16
C PHE A 158 -17.14 -1.08 -13.99
N LYS A 159 -17.48 -1.63 -12.83
CA LYS A 159 -16.75 -1.41 -11.58
C LYS A 159 -16.23 -2.72 -11.05
N ILE A 160 -15.02 -2.71 -10.52
CA ILE A 160 -14.47 -3.81 -9.73
C ILE A 160 -14.09 -3.23 -8.38
N GLY A 161 -14.69 -3.76 -7.32
CA GLY A 161 -14.32 -3.37 -5.96
C GLY A 161 -12.92 -3.89 -5.64
N ILE A 162 -12.07 -3.08 -5.04
CA ILE A 162 -10.77 -3.50 -4.52
C ILE A 162 -10.73 -3.31 -3.00
N SER A 163 -10.05 -4.20 -2.31
CA SER A 163 -9.78 -4.17 -0.87
C SER A 163 -8.54 -5.01 -0.59
N GLY A 164 -8.00 -4.94 0.62
CA GLY A 164 -6.85 -5.78 0.97
C GLY A 164 -5.91 -5.15 1.98
N SER A 165 -4.87 -5.89 2.31
CA SER A 165 -3.84 -5.43 3.24
C SER A 165 -2.57 -6.24 3.08
N GLY A 166 -1.52 -5.79 3.75
CA GLY A 166 -0.27 -6.49 3.84
C GLY A 166 0.72 -5.70 4.68
N THR A 167 2.01 -5.83 4.38
CA THR A 167 3.09 -5.22 5.17
C THR A 167 4.02 -4.43 4.28
N TYR A 168 4.65 -3.42 4.87
CA TYR A 168 5.75 -2.71 4.25
C TYR A 168 6.97 -2.68 5.17
N ASP A 169 8.15 -2.58 4.57
CA ASP A 169 9.41 -2.36 5.26
C ASP A 169 10.28 -1.39 4.45
N GLU A 170 10.57 -0.23 5.04
CA GLU A 170 11.37 0.82 4.42
C GLU A 170 12.85 0.43 4.26
N ASN A 171 13.36 -0.52 5.05
CA ASN A 171 14.76 -0.96 4.97
C ASN A 171 14.97 -1.87 3.77
N THR A 172 14.09 -2.86 3.58
CA THR A 172 14.11 -3.75 2.42
C THR A 172 13.48 -3.10 1.18
N LYS A 173 12.71 -2.01 1.37
CA LYS A 173 11.96 -1.31 0.32
C LYS A 173 10.99 -2.25 -0.39
N ILE A 174 10.31 -3.09 0.38
CA ILE A 174 9.34 -4.06 -0.12
C ILE A 174 7.98 -3.76 0.50
N ILE A 175 6.96 -3.81 -0.34
CA ILE A 175 5.56 -3.96 0.05
C ILE A 175 5.13 -5.36 -0.37
N ASP A 176 4.64 -6.14 0.60
CA ASP A 176 3.91 -7.38 0.39
C ASP A 176 2.44 -7.10 0.60
N LEU A 177 1.59 -7.48 -0.36
CA LEU A 177 0.18 -7.07 -0.38
C LEU A 177 -0.72 -8.20 -0.87
N ASP A 178 -1.78 -8.50 -0.13
CA ASP A 178 -2.88 -9.34 -0.60
C ASP A 178 -4.04 -8.43 -1.01
N VAL A 179 -4.42 -8.47 -2.29
CA VAL A 179 -5.52 -7.67 -2.85
C VAL A 179 -6.68 -8.57 -3.22
N LYS A 180 -7.87 -8.20 -2.79
CA LYS A 180 -9.14 -8.83 -3.13
C LYS A 180 -9.90 -7.96 -4.12
N PHE A 181 -10.48 -8.61 -5.12
CA PHE A 181 -11.29 -8.01 -6.17
C PHE A 181 -12.72 -8.52 -6.02
N ASN A 182 -13.69 -7.61 -5.91
CA ASN A 182 -15.11 -7.91 -5.95
C ASN A 182 -15.59 -7.81 -7.40
N GLU A 183 -15.97 -8.95 -7.97
CA GLU A 183 -16.30 -9.12 -9.39
C GLU A 183 -17.80 -9.25 -9.64
N ALA A 184 -18.64 -8.93 -8.65
CA ALA A 184 -20.09 -9.06 -8.77
C ALA A 184 -20.67 -8.33 -10.00
N ALA A 185 -20.10 -7.18 -10.37
CA ALA A 185 -20.55 -6.38 -11.53
C ALA A 185 -20.31 -7.06 -12.89
N VAL A 186 -19.47 -8.09 -12.93
CA VAL A 186 -19.17 -8.88 -14.14
C VAL A 186 -19.61 -10.35 -13.98
N GLY A 187 -20.50 -10.62 -13.01
CA GLY A 187 -21.04 -11.97 -12.77
C GLY A 187 -20.10 -12.90 -12.01
N GLY A 188 -18.99 -12.39 -11.48
CA GLY A 188 -18.06 -13.14 -10.62
C GLY A 188 -18.43 -13.06 -9.14
N THR A 189 -17.51 -13.56 -8.29
CA THR A 189 -17.60 -13.42 -6.83
C THR A 189 -16.43 -12.60 -6.32
N PHE A 190 -15.44 -13.25 -5.71
CA PHE A 190 -14.21 -12.62 -5.27
C PHE A 190 -13.01 -13.36 -5.84
N GLN A 191 -12.00 -12.59 -6.24
CA GLN A 191 -10.68 -13.09 -6.57
C GLN A 191 -9.65 -12.44 -5.64
N ALA A 192 -8.62 -13.17 -5.25
CA ALA A 192 -7.55 -12.64 -4.43
C ALA A 192 -6.18 -12.96 -5.04
N PHE A 193 -5.28 -11.98 -5.01
CA PHE A 193 -3.92 -12.14 -5.50
C PHE A 193 -2.92 -11.51 -4.55
N LYS A 194 -1.72 -12.12 -4.50
CA LYS A 194 -0.58 -11.54 -3.82
C LYS A 194 0.20 -10.65 -4.77
N TYR A 195 0.71 -9.55 -4.25
CA TYR A 195 1.55 -8.61 -4.95
C TYR A 195 2.82 -8.32 -4.14
N LYS A 196 3.91 -8.13 -4.86
CA LYS A 196 5.14 -7.51 -4.34
C LYS A 196 5.36 -6.21 -5.06
N MET A 197 5.69 -5.17 -4.32
CA MET A 197 6.04 -3.87 -4.88
C MET A 197 7.32 -3.31 -4.29
N SER A 198 8.09 -2.60 -5.11
CA SER A 198 9.34 -1.99 -4.70
C SER A 198 9.68 -0.78 -5.58
N PRO A 199 10.39 0.24 -5.07
CA PRO A 199 10.97 1.30 -5.91
C PRO A 199 12.07 0.77 -6.85
N THR A 200 12.60 -0.43 -6.61
CA THR A 200 13.67 -1.06 -7.41
C THR A 200 13.25 -2.42 -7.96
N ALA A 201 13.93 -2.89 -9.01
CA ALA A 201 13.70 -4.23 -9.54
C ALA A 201 13.98 -5.30 -8.48
N LEU A 202 13.15 -6.33 -8.44
CA LEU A 202 13.29 -7.46 -7.53
C LEU A 202 13.71 -8.69 -8.33
N ILE A 203 14.57 -9.52 -7.74
CA ILE A 203 14.88 -10.85 -8.26
C ILE A 203 13.94 -11.80 -7.52
N LEU A 204 12.95 -12.32 -8.23
CA LEU A 204 11.90 -13.19 -7.70
C LEU A 204 11.92 -14.51 -8.47
N ASN A 205 11.81 -15.63 -7.74
CA ASN A 205 11.85 -16.99 -8.31
C ASN A 205 10.48 -17.47 -8.82
#